data_AF-A0A9W4P4K3-F1
#
_entry.id   AF-A0A9W4P4K3-F1
#
_cell.length_a   1.000
_cell.length_b   1.000
_cell.length_c   1.000
_cell.angle_alpha   90.00
_cell.angle_beta   90.00
_cell.angle_gamma   90.00
#
_symmetry.space_group_name_H-M   'P 1'
#
loop_
_entity.id
_entity.type
_entity.pdbx_description
1 polymer ?
#
loop_
_entity_poly.entity_id
_entity_poly.type
_entity_poly.pdbx_seq_one_letter_code
_entity_poly.pdbx_strand_id
1 'polypeptide(L)' 'MATSKESPFYNFKVLNRNGEEYPLSSKKGKVVLVVNTASKCSFTPQYQGLEYIYRRLWEKYDEDFVILGFPCNQFMQ' A
#
# COMPACT_ATOMS: atom_id res chain seq x y z
N MET A 1 -6.78 -10.55 -29.09
CA MET A 1 -5.93 -10.21 -27.93
C MET A 1 -6.72 -9.26 -27.06
N ALA A 2 -7.11 -9.67 -25.84
CA ALA A 2 -7.83 -8.80 -24.93
C ALA A 2 -6.85 -7.75 -24.40
N THR A 3 -7.07 -6.48 -24.73
CA THR A 3 -6.30 -5.37 -24.16
C THR A 3 -6.74 -5.21 -22.71
N SER A 4 -5.95 -5.75 -21.77
CA SER A 4 -6.16 -5.47 -20.35
C SER A 4 -5.94 -3.97 -20.13
N LYS A 5 -7.03 -3.23 -19.91
CA LYS A 5 -6.98 -1.81 -19.58
C LYS A 5 -6.13 -1.66 -18.32
N GLU A 6 -5.00 -0.96 -18.44
CA GLU A 6 -4.08 -0.73 -17.33
C GLU A 6 -4.83 -0.03 -16.18
N SER A 7 -4.61 -0.49 -14.95
CA SER A 7 -5.30 0.08 -13.78
C SER A 7 -4.96 1.56 -13.67
N PRO A 8 -5.96 2.47 -13.54
CA PRO A 8 -5.72 3.89 -13.29
C PRO A 8 -4.83 4.15 -12.07
N PHE A 9 -4.75 3.18 -11.15
CA PHE A 9 -3.84 3.20 -10.01
C PHE A 9 -2.39 3.55 -10.39
N TYR A 10 -1.87 3.01 -11.50
CA TYR A 10 -0.47 3.21 -11.89
C TYR A 10 -0.19 4.58 -12.50
N ASN A 11 -1.22 5.40 -12.74
CA ASN A 11 -1.07 6.77 -13.23
C ASN A 11 -0.85 7.75 -12.08
N PHE A 12 -1.08 7.35 -10.83
CA PHE A 12 -0.87 8.24 -9.68
C PHE A 12 0.61 8.38 -9.33
N LYS A 13 0.95 9.61 -8.97
CA LYS A 13 2.15 9.96 -8.22
C LYS A 13 1.72 10.46 -6.86
N VAL A 14 2.31 9.89 -5.81
CA VAL A 14 2.04 10.30 -4.43
C VAL A 14 3.30 10.90 -3.82
N LEU A 15 3.18 11.54 -2.68
CA LEU A 15 4.34 11.99 -1.93
C LEU A 15 4.72 10.94 -0.88
N ASN A 16 6.01 10.65 -0.76
CA ASN A 16 6.50 9.83 0.34
C ASN A 16 6.57 10.63 1.66
N ARG A 17 7.02 10.01 2.75
CA ARG A 17 7.17 10.69 4.07
C ARG A 17 8.15 11.87 4.06
N ASN A 18 9.04 11.97 3.08
CA ASN A 18 9.99 13.06 2.92
C ASN A 18 9.44 14.18 2.01
N GLY A 19 8.24 14.03 1.44
CA GLY A 19 7.65 14.97 0.49
C GLY A 19 8.14 14.81 -0.94
N GLU A 20 8.80 13.70 -1.28
CA GLU A 20 9.33 13.43 -2.62
C GLU A 20 8.29 12.68 -3.47
N GLU A 21 8.26 12.92 -4.78
CA GLU A 21 7.39 12.18 -5.70
C GLU A 21 7.73 10.68 -5.69
N TYR A 22 6.71 9.86 -5.47
CA TYR A 22 6.75 8.41 -5.50
C TYR A 22 5.73 7.90 -6.54
N PRO A 23 6.17 7.57 -7.76
CA PRO A 23 5.27 7.08 -8.80
C PRO A 23 4.80 5.65 -8.49
N LEU A 24 3.49 5.43 -8.45
CA LEU A 24 2.92 4.10 -8.17
C LEU A 24 3.17 3.09 -9.30
N SER A 25 3.52 3.57 -10.50
CA SER A 25 3.99 2.75 -11.61
C SER A 25 5.22 1.90 -11.26
N SER A 26 6.02 2.30 -10.26
CA SER A 26 7.15 1.50 -9.73
C SER A 26 6.72 0.18 -9.08
N LYS A 27 5.42 -0.02 -8.82
CA LYS A 27 4.85 -1.24 -8.24
C LYS A 27 4.14 -2.15 -9.23
N LYS A 28 4.29 -1.91 -10.54
CA LYS A 28 3.77 -2.82 -11.57
C LYS A 28 4.36 -4.22 -11.38
N GLY A 29 3.54 -5.24 -11.64
CA GLY A 29 3.90 -6.65 -11.42
C GLY A 29 3.67 -7.13 -9.99
N LYS A 30 3.49 -6.22 -9.01
CA LYS A 30 3.25 -6.58 -7.62
C LYS A 30 1.76 -6.52 -7.27
N VAL A 31 1.33 -7.38 -6.35
CA VAL A 31 0.07 -7.23 -5.64
C VAL A 31 0.26 -6.12 -4.60
N VAL A 32 -0.58 -5.09 -4.68
CA VAL A 32 -0.48 -3.90 -3.82
C VAL A 32 -1.69 -3.83 -2.89
N LEU A 33 -1.44 -3.89 -1.58
CA LEU A 33 -2.44 -3.61 -0.55
C LEU A 33 -2.31 -2.15 -0.09
N VAL A 34 -3.30 -1.32 -0.40
CA VAL A 34 -3.36 0.07 0.03
C VAL A 34 -4.14 0.17 1.33
N VAL A 35 -3.54 0.78 2.36
CA VAL A 35 -4.13 0.92 3.70
C VAL A 35 -4.14 2.38 4.11
N ASN A 36 -5.32 2.92 4.41
CA ASN A 36 -5.42 4.20 5.09
C ASN A 36 -5.14 4.00 6.59
N THR A 37 -4.16 4.71 7.13
CA THR A 37 -3.73 4.54 8.53
C THR A 37 -4.04 5.77 9.39
N ALA A 38 -4.24 5.54 10.68
CA ALA A 38 -4.35 6.59 11.70
C ALA A 38 -3.59 6.16 12.96
N SER A 39 -2.85 7.09 13.57
CA SER A 39 -2.00 6.82 14.74
C SER A 39 -2.73 6.89 16.09
N LYS A 40 -3.92 7.48 16.13
CA LYS A 40 -4.76 7.66 17.34
C LYS A 40 -6.05 6.84 17.32
N CYS A 41 -6.11 5.80 16.51
CA CYS A 41 -7.30 4.97 16.39
C CYS A 41 -7.17 3.72 17.26
N SER A 42 -8.25 3.26 17.87
CA SER A 42 -8.31 1.99 18.63
C SER A 42 -7.93 0.76 17.79
N PHE A 43 -7.78 0.93 16.47
CA PHE A 43 -7.31 -0.08 15.54
C PHE A 43 -5.79 -0.19 15.40
N THR A 44 -4.95 0.49 16.20
CA THR A 44 -3.48 0.28 16.18
C THR A 44 -3.03 -1.21 16.25
N PRO A 45 -3.73 -2.14 16.93
CA PRO A 45 -3.39 -3.57 16.88
C PRO A 45 -3.34 -4.16 15.46
N GLN A 46 -4.02 -3.54 14.49
CA GLN A 46 -4.01 -3.99 13.09
C GLN A 46 -2.64 -3.93 12.43
N TYR A 47 -1.71 -3.08 12.90
CA TYR A 47 -0.34 -3.04 12.36
C TYR A 47 0.38 -4.38 12.51
N GLN A 48 0.18 -5.09 13.62
CA GLN A 48 0.78 -6.41 13.83
C GLN A 48 0.23 -7.44 12.83
N GLY A 49 -1.07 -7.38 12.55
CA GLY A 49 -1.69 -8.24 11.53
C GLY A 49 -1.18 -7.94 10.12
N LEU A 50 -1.02 -6.65 9.78
CA LEU A 50 -0.46 -6.22 8.50
C LEU A 50 1.00 -6.64 8.34
N GLU A 51 1.82 -6.52 9.39
CA GLU A 51 3.20 -7.00 9.40
C GLU A 51 3.28 -8.52 9.23
N TYR A 52 2.44 -9.26 9.95
CA TYR A 52 2.36 -10.72 9.83
C TYR A 52 2.04 -11.15 8.40
N ILE A 53 1.01 -10.55 7.79
CA ILE A 53 0.61 -10.85 6.41
C ILE A 53 1.70 -10.43 5.42
N TYR A 54 2.28 -9.24 5.60
CA TYR A 54 3.38 -8.76 4.77
C TYR A 54 4.53 -9.75 4.74
N ARG A 55 5.06 -10.15 5.90
CA ARG A 55 6.18 -11.09 5.99
C ARG A 55 5.84 -12.43 5.33
N ARG A 56 4.66 -12.97 5.64
CA ARG A 56 4.22 -14.27 5.11
C ARG A 56 4.05 -14.27 3.60
N LEU A 57 3.52 -13.18 3.02
CA LEU A 57 3.31 -13.08 1.58
C LEU A 57 4.60 -12.69 0.84
N TRP A 58 5.43 -11.84 1.43
CA TRP A 58 6.75 -11.48 0.90
C TRP A 58 7.63 -12.71 0.73
N GLU A 59 7.71 -13.55 1.77
CA GLU A 59 8.47 -14.82 1.75
C GLU A 59 7.87 -15.83 0.76
N LYS A 60 6.54 -15.87 0.61
CA LYS A 60 5.87 -16.85 -0.26
C LYS A 60 5.92 -16.50 -1.75
N TYR A 61 5.94 -15.22 -2.09
CA TYR A 61 5.78 -14.73 -3.46
C TYR A 61 6.98 -13.90 -3.93
N ASP A 62 8.18 -14.20 -3.45
CA ASP A 62 9.43 -13.59 -3.91
C ASP A 62 9.35 -12.05 -4.02
N GLU A 63 8.85 -11.42 -2.95
CA GLU A 63 8.72 -9.96 -2.86
C GLU A 63 7.64 -9.33 -3.78
N ASP A 64 6.76 -10.11 -4.43
CA ASP A 64 5.69 -9.60 -5.30
C ASP A 64 4.46 -9.07 -4.54
N PHE A 65 4.53 -8.94 -3.22
CA PHE A 65 3.47 -8.34 -2.41
C PHE A 65 3.98 -7.12 -1.66
N VAL A 66 3.26 -5.99 -1.72
CA VAL A 66 3.63 -4.76 -1.00
C VAL A 66 2.41 -4.15 -0.29
N ILE A 67 2.66 -3.56 0.88
CA ILE A 67 1.67 -2.75 1.59
C ILE A 67 2.08 -1.27 1.49
N LEU A 68 1.14 -0.41 1.07
CA LEU A 68 1.31 1.04 1.04
C LEU A 68 0.39 1.68 2.09
N GLY A 69 0.99 2.27 3.14
CA GLY A 69 0.28 2.99 4.19
C GLY A 69 0.13 4.47 3.85
N PHE A 70 -1.11 4.97 3.83
CA PHE A 70 -1.45 6.37 3.62
C PHE A 70 -2.07 6.96 4.90
N PRO A 71 -1.31 7.73 5.69
CA PRO A 71 -1.85 8.40 6.87
C PRO A 71 -2.96 9.37 6.48
N CYS A 72 -4.09 9.32 7.18
CA CYS A 72 -5.21 10.21 6.93
C CYS A 72 -5.80 10.71 8.26
N ASN A 73 -6.14 12.01 8.33
CA ASN A 73 -6.73 12.64 9.52
C ASN A 73 -8.27 12.68 9.47
N GLN A 74 -8.90 11.98 8.52
CA GLN A 74 -10.36 11.96 8.36
C GLN A 74 -11.06 10.98 9.32
N PHE A 75 -10.31 10.22 10.12
CA PHE A 75 -10.84 9.29 11.11
C PHE A 75 -11.25 9.99 12.42
N MET A 76 -11.81 11.20 12.33
CA MET A 76 -12.29 11.98 13.48
C MET A 76 -13.23 11.15 14.37
N GLN A 77 -12.66 10.54 15.40
CA GLN A 77 -13.32 10.05 16.61
C GLN A 77 -12.69 10.80 17.78
#